data_AF-A0A2M7AUC3-F1
#
_entry.id   AF-A0A2M7AUC3-F1
#
_cell.length_a   1.000
_cell.length_b   1.000
_cell.length_c   1.000
_cell.angle_alpha   90.00
_cell.angle_beta   90.00
_cell.angle_gamma   90.00
#
_symmetry.space_group_name_H-M   'P 1'
#
loop_
_entity.id
_entity.type
_entity.pdbx_description
1 polymer ?
#
loop_
_entity_poly.entity_id
_entity_poly.type
_entity_poly.pdbx_seq_one_letter_code
_entity_poly.pdbx_strand_id
1 'polypeptide(L)'
;MSLRRSWEKNMQTLLIIDGNAIMHRAYHALPPFKATDGTPTNVVYGYISMLNKVVTDFKPDYLISCFDTPEKTFRNKLFKEYQSQRPKIDDDFIVQIPLVKQAVDAAGIERMEKPGY
;
A
#
# COMPACT_ATOMS: atom_id res chain seq x y z
N MET A 1 -30.83 -11.59 10.68
CA MET A 1 -30.83 -10.19 11.17
C MET A 1 -29.92 -10.16 12.40
N SER A 2 -28.65 -9.81 12.23
CA SER A 2 -27.61 -9.96 13.27
C SER A 2 -27.74 -8.83 14.30
N LEU A 3 -27.98 -9.18 15.56
CA LEU A 3 -27.93 -8.27 16.71
C LEU A 3 -26.47 -7.87 16.96
N ARG A 4 -26.01 -6.81 16.29
CA ARG A 4 -24.81 -6.09 16.71
C ARG A 4 -25.04 -5.54 18.13
N ARG A 5 -24.15 -5.87 19.06
CA ARG A 5 -24.26 -5.49 20.48
C ARG A 5 -24.11 -3.97 20.62
N SER A 6 -24.86 -3.37 21.56
CA SER A 6 -24.94 -1.91 21.79
C SER A 6 -23.58 -1.19 21.90
N TRP A 7 -22.54 -1.87 22.41
CA TRP A 7 -21.18 -1.33 22.52
C TRP A 7 -20.40 -1.25 21.20
N GLU A 8 -20.79 -1.98 20.16
CA GLU A 8 -20.18 -1.87 18.84
C GLU A 8 -20.53 -0.55 18.15
N LYS A 9 -21.64 0.11 18.52
CA LYS A 9 -22.04 1.40 17.95
C LYS A 9 -21.13 2.57 18.34
N ASN A 10 -20.32 2.42 19.41
CA ASN A 10 -19.44 3.47 19.92
C ASN A 10 -17.95 3.16 19.73
N MET A 11 -17.62 2.03 19.08
CA MET A 11 -16.23 1.63 18.84
C MET A 11 -15.78 2.15 17.49
N GLN A 12 -14.94 3.17 17.52
CA GLN A 12 -14.31 3.72 16.33
C GLN A 12 -13.25 2.74 15.81
N THR A 13 -13.18 2.59 14.49
CA THR A 13 -12.31 1.65 13.80
C THR A 13 -11.25 2.39 12.99
N LEU A 14 -9.98 2.07 13.24
CA LEU A 14 -8.84 2.58 12.49
C LEU A 14 -8.28 1.45 11.62
N LEU A 15 -8.27 1.68 10.31
CA LEU A 15 -7.66 0.80 9.33
C LEU A 15 -6.26 1.33 8.96
N ILE A 16 -5.24 0.50 9.19
CA ILE A 16 -3.85 0.80 8.86
C ILE A 16 -3.42 -0.13 7.72
N ILE A 17 -2.99 0.46 6.62
CA ILE A 17 -2.54 -0.27 5.43
C ILE A 17 -1.01 -0.22 5.34
N ASP A 18 -0.38 -1.39 5.23
CA ASP A 18 1.00 -1.50 4.76
C ASP A 18 1.03 -1.33 3.24
N GLY A 19 1.38 -0.13 2.80
CA GLY A 19 1.34 0.26 1.40
C GLY A 19 2.30 -0.57 0.54
N ASN A 20 3.48 -0.88 1.06
CA ASN A 20 4.50 -1.63 0.32
C ASN A 20 4.09 -3.08 0.09
N ALA A 21 3.54 -3.75 1.11
CA ALA A 21 3.03 -5.10 0.97
C ALA A 21 1.88 -5.18 -0.05
N ILE A 22 0.98 -4.20 -0.05
CA ILE A 22 -0.14 -4.15 -1.01
C ILE A 22 0.36 -3.86 -2.43
N MET A 23 1.33 -2.96 -2.62
CA MET A 23 1.94 -2.71 -3.93
C MET A 23 2.59 -3.97 -4.49
N HIS A 24 3.39 -4.69 -3.69
CA HIS A 24 4.00 -5.95 -4.12
C HIS A 24 2.95 -7.00 -4.48
N ARG A 25 1.88 -7.11 -3.69
CA ARG A 25 0.77 -8.02 -3.99
C ARG A 25 0.11 -7.66 -5.33
N ALA A 26 -0.15 -6.38 -5.58
CA ALA A 26 -0.73 -5.91 -6.84
C ALA A 26 0.18 -6.25 -8.03
N TYR A 27 1.50 -6.03 -7.90
CA TYR A 27 2.49 -6.30 -8.93
C TYR A 27 2.50 -7.76 -9.39
N HIS A 28 2.46 -8.70 -8.42
CA HIS A 28 2.53 -10.13 -8.73
C HIS A 28 1.18 -10.76 -9.09
N ALA A 29 0.07 -10.16 -8.66
CA ALA A 29 -1.27 -10.72 -8.90
C ALA A 29 -1.88 -10.29 -10.24
N LEU A 30 -1.43 -9.17 -10.80
CA LEU A 30 -2.03 -8.58 -12.00
C LEU A 30 -1.09 -8.63 -13.21
N PRO A 31 -1.62 -8.81 -14.42
CA PRO A 31 -0.82 -8.71 -15.63
C PRO A 31 -0.24 -7.29 -15.79
N PRO A 32 0.93 -7.13 -16.44
CA PRO A 32 1.60 -5.83 -16.58
C PRO A 32 0.96 -4.99 -17.69
N PHE A 33 -0.23 -4.44 -17.41
CA PHE A 33 -0.87 -3.49 -18.32
C PHE A 33 -0.33 -2.07 -18.15
N LYS A 34 -0.34 -1.35 -19.26
CA LYS A 34 0.24 -0.01 -19.42
C LYS A 34 -0.82 0.97 -19.88
N ALA A 35 -0.69 2.23 -19.49
CA ALA A 35 -1.44 3.34 -20.04
C ALA A 35 -1.08 3.57 -21.52
N THR A 36 -1.84 4.44 -22.20
CA THR A 36 -1.63 4.76 -23.62
C THR A 36 -0.26 5.36 -23.92
N ASP A 37 0.36 6.01 -22.94
CA ASP A 37 1.72 6.56 -23.02
C ASP A 37 2.84 5.53 -22.72
N GLY A 38 2.47 4.29 -22.43
CA GLY A 38 3.40 3.20 -22.10
C GLY A 38 3.76 3.09 -20.62
N THR A 39 3.22 3.95 -19.75
CA THR A 39 3.48 3.87 -18.29
C THR A 39 2.82 2.63 -17.70
N PRO A 40 3.53 1.76 -16.96
CA PRO A 40 2.93 0.66 -16.21
C PRO A 40 1.90 1.16 -15.20
N THR A 41 0.75 0.50 -15.11
CA THR A 41 -0.34 0.93 -14.20
C THR A 41 -0.96 -0.20 -13.38
N ASN A 42 -0.45 -1.42 -13.50
CA ASN A 42 -1.00 -2.60 -12.83
C ASN A 42 -0.93 -2.49 -11.30
N VAL A 43 0.14 -1.92 -10.75
CA VAL A 43 0.29 -1.71 -9.30
C VAL A 43 -0.70 -0.66 -8.81
N VAL A 44 -0.80 0.46 -9.52
CA VAL A 44 -1.73 1.56 -9.17
C VAL A 44 -3.17 1.04 -9.14
N TYR A 45 -3.59 0.35 -10.20
CA TYR A 45 -4.93 -0.23 -10.30
C TYR A 45 -5.20 -1.26 -9.19
N GLY A 46 -4.26 -2.19 -8.97
CA GLY A 46 -4.43 -3.24 -7.97
C GLY A 46 -4.50 -2.68 -6.56
N TYR A 47 -3.65 -1.70 -6.24
CA TYR A 47 -3.64 -1.02 -4.96
C TYR A 47 -5.00 -0.39 -4.65
N ILE A 48 -5.49 0.47 -5.55
CA ILE A 48 -6.76 1.19 -5.37
C ILE A 48 -7.94 0.22 -5.36
N SER A 49 -7.93 -0.83 -6.17
CA SER A 49 -8.97 -1.87 -6.15
C SER A 49 -9.05 -2.58 -4.81
N MET A 50 -7.91 -2.97 -4.23
CA MET A 50 -7.86 -3.60 -2.91
C MET A 50 -8.29 -2.63 -1.81
N LEU A 51 -7.84 -1.38 -1.89
CA LEU A 51 -8.22 -0.32 -0.94
C LEU A 51 -9.73 -0.09 -0.93
N ASN A 52 -10.33 0.09 -2.11
CA ASN A 52 -11.77 0.27 -2.28
C ASN A 52 -12.56 -0.92 -1.71
N LYS A 53 -12.08 -2.15 -1.94
CA LYS A 53 -12.70 -3.35 -1.39
C LYS A 53 -12.70 -3.33 0.13
N VAL A 54 -11.56 -3.07 0.77
CA VAL A 54 -11.45 -3.07 2.24
C VAL A 54 -12.26 -1.92 2.85
N VAL A 55 -12.25 -0.73 2.25
CA VAL A 55 -13.09 0.39 2.70
C VAL A 55 -14.58 0.04 2.62
N THR A 56 -15.02 -0.59 1.53
CA THR A 56 -16.42 -0.98 1.35
C THR A 56 -16.85 -2.09 2.31
N ASP A 57 -15.99 -3.09 2.51
CA ASP A 57 -16.28 -4.27 3.32
C ASP A 57 -16.26 -3.94 4.83
N PHE A 58 -15.29 -3.13 5.29
CA PHE A 58 -15.10 -2.85 6.71
C PHE A 58 -15.70 -1.52 7.18
N LYS A 59 -15.89 -0.55 6.27
CA LYS A 59 -16.41 0.80 6.57
C LYS A 59 -15.71 1.46 7.78
N PRO A 60 -14.38 1.62 7.73
CA PRO A 60 -13.64 2.15 8.86
C PRO A 60 -13.95 3.63 9.10
N ASP A 61 -13.88 4.08 10.35
CA ASP A 61 -14.02 5.49 10.71
C ASP A 61 -12.76 6.29 10.34
N TYR A 62 -11.60 5.65 10.41
CA TYR A 62 -10.29 6.24 10.07
C TYR A 62 -9.48 5.29 9.19
N LEU A 63 -8.71 5.86 8.26
CA LEU A 63 -7.87 5.13 7.33
C LEU A 63 -6.52 5.81 7.17
N ILE A 64 -5.45 5.05 7.25
CA ILE A 64 -4.09 5.53 7.01
C ILE A 64 -3.30 4.52 6.20
N SER A 65 -2.48 5.02 5.27
CA SER A 65 -1.60 4.21 4.43
C SER A 65 -0.14 4.51 4.76
N CYS A 66 0.60 3.49 5.18
CA CYS A 66 2.02 3.63 5.54
C CYS A 66 2.90 3.16 4.38
N PHE A 67 3.91 3.95 4.03
CA PHE A 67 4.91 3.58 3.03
C PHE A 67 6.31 3.60 3.65
N ASP A 68 7.15 2.63 3.29
CA ASP A 68 8.55 2.66 3.74
C ASP A 68 9.32 3.73 2.96
N THR A 69 10.31 4.31 3.64
CA THR A 69 11.25 5.23 3.03
C THR A 69 12.47 4.48 2.50
N PRO A 70 13.14 4.97 1.44
CA PRO A 70 14.36 4.36 0.92
C PRO A 70 15.57 4.53 1.84
N GLU A 71 15.46 5.31 2.92
CA GLU A 71 16.55 5.51 3.87
C GLU A 71 16.86 4.21 4.64
N LYS A 72 18.16 3.88 4.73
CA LYS A 72 18.62 2.65 5.38
C LYS A 72 18.34 2.71 6.87
N THR A 73 17.34 1.97 7.32
CA THR A 73 17.10 1.70 8.74
C THR A 73 18.27 0.95 9.37
N PHE A 74 18.39 0.98 10.70
CA PHE A 74 19.40 0.20 11.45
C PHE A 74 19.28 -1.32 11.17
N ARG A 75 18.06 -1.77 10.84
CA ARG A 75 17.73 -3.15 10.44
C ARG A 75 18.35 -3.55 9.09
N ASN A 76 18.42 -2.61 8.14
CA ASN A 76 19.07 -2.81 6.83
C ASN A 76 20.61 -2.92 6.92
N LYS A 77 21.23 -2.41 8.00
CA LYS A 77 22.67 -2.62 8.25
C LYS A 77 22.96 -4.02 8.81
N LEU A 78 22.09 -4.57 9.67
CA LEU A 78 22.25 -5.94 10.19
C LEU A 78 21.90 -7.04 9.17
N PHE A 79 21.01 -6.76 8.21
CA PHE A 79 20.53 -7.73 7.21
C PHE A 79 21.19 -7.61 5.82
N LYS A 80 22.27 -6.84 5.70
CA LYS A 80 22.96 -6.55 4.44
C LYS A 80 23.49 -7.81 3.75
N GLU A 81 23.93 -8.81 4.52
CA GLU A 81 24.42 -10.08 3.99
C GLU A 81 23.29 -11.01 3.51
N TYR A 82 22.10 -10.93 4.12
CA TYR A 82 20.97 -11.80 3.79
C TYR A 82 20.09 -11.27 2.63
N GLN A 83 20.01 -9.94 2.46
CA GLN A 83 19.28 -9.31 1.33
C GLN A 83 20.10 -9.22 0.04
N SER A 84 21.37 -9.63 0.07
CA SER A 84 22.28 -9.64 -1.10
C SER A 84 21.81 -10.53 -2.25
N GLN A 85 20.89 -11.46 -1.99
CA GLN A 85 20.28 -12.35 -2.99
C GLN A 85 18.89 -11.91 -3.46
N ARG A 86 18.34 -10.79 -2.97
CA ARG A 86 17.05 -10.30 -3.49
C ARG A 86 17.26 -9.82 -4.93
N PRO A 87 16.47 -10.31 -5.90
CA PRO A 87 16.50 -9.75 -7.25
C PRO A 87 16.25 -8.24 -7.15
N LYS A 88 16.93 -7.45 -8.00
CA LYS A 88 16.62 -6.01 -8.12
C LYS A 88 15.12 -5.88 -8.36
N ILE A 89 14.47 -5.00 -7.61
CA ILE A 89 13.08 -4.62 -7.86
C ILE A 89 12.99 -4.14 -9.31
N ASP A 90 11.95 -4.59 -10.00
CA ASP A 90 11.69 -4.28 -11.41
C ASP A 90 11.48 -2.77 -11.62
N ASP A 91 12.06 -2.20 -12.67
CA ASP A 91 11.90 -0.79 -13.00
C ASP A 91 10.42 -0.45 -13.26
N ASP A 92 9.66 -1.37 -13.88
CA ASP A 92 8.21 -1.22 -14.11
C ASP A 92 7.41 -1.13 -12.79
N PHE A 93 7.94 -1.65 -11.68
CA PHE A 93 7.37 -1.47 -10.34
C PHE A 93 7.75 -0.12 -9.73
N ILE A 94 9.04 0.25 -9.80
CA ILE A 94 9.57 1.45 -9.14
C ILE A 94 8.87 2.72 -9.65
N VAL A 95 8.65 2.81 -10.97
CA VAL A 95 7.97 3.97 -11.58
C VAL A 95 6.54 4.16 -11.10
N GLN A 96 5.90 3.12 -10.59
CA GLN A 96 4.51 3.16 -10.11
C GLN A 96 4.38 3.59 -8.64
N ILE A 97 5.43 3.50 -7.83
CA ILE A 97 5.41 3.91 -6.41
C ILE A 97 4.92 5.36 -6.24
N PRO A 98 5.48 6.38 -6.93
CA PRO A 98 4.97 7.75 -6.79
C PRO A 98 3.53 7.90 -7.29
N LEU A 99 3.13 7.14 -8.31
CA LEU A 99 1.76 7.17 -8.85
C LEU A 99 0.74 6.60 -7.84
N VAL A 100 1.10 5.54 -7.11
CA VAL A 100 0.28 5.00 -6.02
C VAL A 100 0.09 6.05 -4.93
N LYS A 101 1.16 6.71 -4.50
CA LYS A 101 1.09 7.76 -3.48
C LYS A 101 0.20 8.92 -3.92
N GLN A 102 0.34 9.37 -5.17
CA GLN A 102 -0.54 10.38 -5.76
C GLN A 102 -2.01 9.94 -5.79
N ALA A 103 -2.27 8.67 -6.11
CA ALA A 103 -3.64 8.14 -6.12
C ALA A 103 -4.25 8.07 -4.70
N VAL A 104 -3.45 7.74 -3.68
CA VAL A 104 -3.86 7.77 -2.27
C VAL A 104 -4.15 9.20 -1.82
N ASP A 105 -3.28 10.15 -2.15
CA ASP A 105 -3.47 11.57 -1.85
C ASP A 105 -4.75 12.10 -2.52
N ALA A 106 -4.97 11.75 -3.79
CA ALA A 106 -6.17 12.13 -4.55
C ALA A 106 -7.46 11.51 -4.01
N ALA A 107 -7.37 10.35 -3.35
CA ALA A 107 -8.48 9.71 -2.66
C ALA A 107 -8.81 10.36 -1.30
N GLY A 108 -8.04 11.37 -0.88
CA GLY A 108 -8.21 12.04 0.42
C GLY A 108 -7.80 11.17 1.60
N ILE A 109 -6.93 10.18 1.38
CA ILE A 109 -6.47 9.25 2.40
C ILE A 109 -5.12 9.73 2.93
N GLU A 110 -5.01 9.80 4.26
CA GLU A 110 -3.75 10.16 4.91
C GLU A 110 -2.69 9.08 4.63
N ARG A 111 -1.49 9.50 4.22
CA ARG A 111 -0.33 8.62 4.11
C ARG A 111 0.82 9.03 5.02
N MET A 112 1.47 8.04 5.60
CA MET A 112 2.59 8.21 6.53
C MET A 112 3.86 7.62 5.97
N GLU A 113 4.93 8.40 6.05
CA GLU A 113 6.29 8.00 5.72
C GLU A 113 7.21 8.55 6.80
N LYS A 114 8.03 7.70 7.39
CA LYS A 114 9.00 8.13 8.41
C LYS A 114 10.41 7.68 8.03
N PRO A 115 11.31 8.61 7.71
CA PRO A 115 12.71 8.29 7.43
C PRO A 115 13.34 7.52 8.59
N GLY A 116 14.03 6.41 8.28
CA GLY A 116 14.72 5.57 9.25
C GLY A 116 13.85 4.56 10.02
N TYR A 117 12.59 4.39 9.65
CA TYR A 117 11.67 3.38 10.20
C TYR A 117 11.25 2.36 9.14
#